data_AF-A0A1V5XUA4-F1
#
_entry.id   AF-A0A1V5XUA4-F1
#
_cell.length_a   1.000
_cell.length_b   1.000
_cell.length_c   1.000
_cell.angle_alpha   90.00
_cell.angle_beta   90.00
_cell.angle_gamma   90.00
#
_symmetry.space_group_name_H-M   'P 1'
#
loop_
_entity.id
_entity.type
_entity.pdbx_description
1 polymer ?
#
loop_
_entity_poly.entity_id
_entity_poly.type
_entity_poly.pdbx_seq_one_letter_code
_entity_poly.pdbx_strand_id
1 'polypeptide(L)'
;MWYMTSKLYLSAAFCFLAVFVFFGSGCSDGAGDYSAVIKEGENSNPGQLVNEDLVVLRELFFENKETNTTLTMTVGTDRESGKPVLTSPFVLSGLTFVFENSFLWRVKDGNGDMVAGGMAQADSPDIGIPGPYKIKGFFDILPQTKDGLLEIYYGSFKDGSDVILLSVPVVFGQMQTKEVEVFFSNVKKDPDMLDCSKVYAVKRTAVVTDPIQAVAMHELLLGPTVAEKDAGYVTSLPDYVNQPEVYWQGEGLFMNFDETLQSGVAGSCRVAAIRAQIENTMGDVCTDLGACYIMVNGSSEEVLQP
;
A
#
# COMPACT_ATOMS: atom_id res chain seq x y z
N MET A 1 6.42 -45.22 -52.23
CA MET A 1 5.28 -45.47 -53.12
C MET A 1 4.12 -45.93 -52.24
N TRP A 2 3.16 -45.03 -52.01
CA TRP A 2 1.73 -45.23 -51.67
C TRP A 2 1.30 -46.41 -50.78
N TYR A 3 0.69 -46.15 -49.62
CA TYR A 3 -0.77 -45.91 -49.52
C TYR A 3 -1.18 -45.46 -48.10
N MET A 4 -2.10 -44.50 -48.06
CA MET A 4 -2.92 -44.11 -46.90
C MET A 4 -3.78 -45.27 -46.40
N THR A 5 -4.07 -45.30 -45.09
CA THR A 5 -5.42 -45.59 -44.59
C THR A 5 -5.71 -44.78 -43.33
N SER A 6 -6.88 -44.15 -43.34
CA SER A 6 -7.51 -43.40 -42.27
C SER A 6 -8.29 -44.32 -41.32
N LYS A 7 -8.33 -43.98 -40.03
CA LYS A 7 -9.44 -44.35 -39.13
C LYS A 7 -9.72 -43.21 -38.15
N LEU A 8 -10.94 -42.67 -38.24
CA LEU A 8 -11.63 -41.93 -37.18
C LEU A 8 -11.78 -42.83 -35.95
N TYR A 9 -11.64 -42.27 -34.74
CA TYR A 9 -12.49 -42.64 -33.60
C TYR A 9 -12.71 -41.45 -32.66
N LEU A 10 -13.93 -41.48 -32.11
CA LEU A 10 -14.66 -40.53 -31.28
C LEU A 10 -14.07 -40.27 -29.88
N SER A 11 -14.56 -39.17 -29.28
CA SER A 11 -14.88 -38.99 -27.86
C SER A 11 -13.78 -38.61 -26.87
N ALA A 12 -13.82 -37.38 -26.36
CA ALA A 12 -14.44 -37.06 -25.07
C ALA A 12 -14.00 -35.64 -24.64
N ALA A 13 -14.96 -34.72 -24.57
CA ALA A 13 -14.80 -33.48 -23.83
C ALA A 13 -14.76 -33.80 -22.33
N PHE A 14 -13.71 -33.36 -21.63
CA PHE A 14 -13.73 -33.26 -20.17
C PHE A 14 -13.54 -31.80 -19.80
N CYS A 15 -14.68 -31.15 -19.56
CA CYS A 15 -14.78 -29.85 -18.91
C CYS A 15 -14.72 -30.13 -17.40
N PHE A 16 -13.63 -29.78 -16.72
CA PHE A 16 -13.58 -29.79 -15.26
C PHE A 16 -13.90 -28.38 -14.77
N LEU A 17 -15.17 -28.14 -14.47
CA LEU A 17 -15.62 -27.00 -13.67
C LEU A 17 -15.68 -27.50 -12.22
N ALA A 18 -14.64 -27.24 -11.43
CA ALA A 18 -14.64 -27.54 -10.00
C ALA A 18 -15.24 -26.35 -9.25
N VAL A 19 -16.54 -26.40 -8.96
CA VAL A 19 -17.20 -25.51 -8.00
C VAL A 19 -17.03 -26.13 -6.63
N PHE A 20 -16.14 -25.57 -5.80
CA PHE A 20 -16.07 -25.91 -4.38
C PHE A 20 -17.13 -25.12 -3.62
N VAL A 21 -18.19 -25.79 -3.20
CA VAL A 21 -19.15 -25.29 -2.21
C VAL A 21 -18.65 -25.74 -0.85
N PHE A 22 -18.21 -24.81 0.00
CA PHE A 22 -17.96 -25.10 1.41
C PHE A 22 -19.29 -25.17 2.17
N PHE A 23 -19.60 -26.33 2.74
CA PHE A 23 -20.55 -26.47 3.84
C PHE A 23 -19.76 -26.47 5.14
N GLY A 24 -19.89 -25.39 5.92
CA GLY A 24 -19.35 -25.28 7.28
C GLY A 24 -20.50 -24.98 8.25
N SER A 25 -20.87 -25.99 9.02
CA SER A 25 -21.90 -25.96 10.06
C SER A 25 -21.45 -25.18 11.30
N GLY A 26 -22.24 -24.17 11.67
CA GLY A 26 -22.59 -23.77 13.04
C GLY A 26 -21.51 -23.69 14.12
N CYS A 27 -20.98 -22.49 14.34
CA CYS A 27 -20.92 -21.85 15.65
C CYS A 27 -21.15 -20.35 15.46
N SER A 28 -22.14 -19.82 16.18
CA SER A 28 -22.61 -18.44 16.12
C SER A 28 -21.68 -17.57 16.96
N ASP A 29 -20.86 -16.75 16.31
CA ASP A 29 -20.36 -15.48 16.81
C ASP A 29 -20.25 -14.52 15.62
N GLY A 30 -21.19 -13.55 15.56
CA GLY A 30 -21.21 -12.25 14.87
C GLY A 30 -20.38 -11.93 13.60
N ALA A 31 -19.83 -12.88 12.87
CA ALA A 31 -19.13 -12.65 11.61
C ALA A 31 -20.16 -12.65 10.47
N GLY A 32 -20.30 -11.52 9.78
CA GLY A 32 -21.13 -11.42 8.58
C GLY A 32 -20.77 -12.51 7.56
N ASP A 33 -21.77 -12.97 6.81
CA ASP A 33 -21.60 -14.05 5.82
C ASP A 33 -20.72 -13.55 4.64
N TYR A 34 -19.42 -13.88 4.66
CA TYR A 34 -18.47 -13.48 3.62
C TYR A 34 -18.43 -14.52 2.50
N SER A 35 -18.66 -14.12 1.26
CA SER A 35 -18.32 -14.95 0.10
C SER A 35 -17.02 -14.47 -0.52
N ALA A 36 -15.90 -15.12 -0.20
CA ALA A 36 -14.67 -14.95 -0.96
C ALA A 36 -14.84 -15.63 -2.33
N VAL A 37 -14.75 -14.86 -3.41
CA VAL A 37 -14.75 -15.41 -4.78
C VAL A 37 -13.33 -15.28 -5.31
N ILE A 38 -12.61 -16.40 -5.36
CA ILE A 38 -11.31 -16.43 -6.04
C ILE A 38 -11.60 -16.34 -7.54
N LYS A 39 -11.33 -15.17 -8.13
CA LYS A 39 -11.32 -15.02 -9.59
C LYS A 39 -9.89 -15.29 -10.05
N GLU A 40 -9.63 -16.49 -10.59
CA GLU A 40 -8.36 -16.77 -11.23
C GLU A 40 -8.26 -15.96 -12.53
N GLY A 41 -7.44 -14.90 -12.51
CA GLY A 41 -7.10 -14.15 -13.72
C GLY A 41 -6.10 -14.95 -14.55
N GLU A 42 -6.50 -15.37 -15.76
CA GLU A 42 -5.55 -15.81 -16.79
C GLU A 42 -4.76 -14.59 -17.29
N ASN A 43 -3.60 -14.30 -16.68
CA ASN A 43 -2.35 -13.86 -17.33
C ASN A 43 -1.40 -13.16 -16.35
N SER A 44 -0.20 -13.71 -16.17
CA SER A 44 1.09 -13.08 -16.55
C SER A 44 2.28 -13.88 -15.99
N ASN A 45 3.28 -14.08 -16.86
CA ASN A 45 4.67 -14.53 -16.63
C ASN A 45 4.96 -15.61 -15.54
N PRO A 46 5.46 -16.80 -15.92
CA PRO A 46 6.03 -17.73 -14.95
C PRO A 46 7.40 -17.21 -14.50
N GLY A 47 7.48 -16.69 -13.28
CA GLY A 47 8.76 -16.55 -12.59
C GLY A 47 8.95 -15.29 -11.79
N GLN A 48 8.32 -15.21 -10.63
CA GLN A 48 8.96 -14.59 -9.47
C GLN A 48 8.48 -15.31 -8.21
N LEU A 49 9.26 -16.30 -7.78
CA LEU A 49 9.09 -16.95 -6.49
C LEU A 49 9.54 -15.96 -5.43
N VAL A 50 8.60 -15.40 -4.68
CA VAL A 50 8.91 -14.61 -3.48
C VAL A 50 8.71 -15.55 -2.30
N ASN A 51 9.77 -16.21 -1.84
CA ASN A 51 9.82 -17.09 -0.66
C ASN A 51 9.15 -18.48 -0.78
N GLU A 52 9.69 -19.50 -0.09
CA GLU A 52 9.29 -20.92 -0.24
C GLU A 52 7.84 -21.22 0.21
N ASP A 53 7.23 -20.29 0.96
CA ASP A 53 5.90 -20.40 1.58
C ASP A 53 4.76 -19.71 0.81
N LEU A 54 5.08 -18.86 -0.18
CA LEU A 54 4.12 -18.03 -0.90
C LEU A 54 3.73 -18.69 -2.23
N VAL A 55 2.44 -18.94 -2.41
CA VAL A 55 1.88 -19.35 -3.70
C VAL A 55 1.60 -18.08 -4.51
N VAL A 56 1.95 -18.14 -5.80
CA VAL A 56 1.55 -17.26 -6.93
C VAL A 56 0.66 -16.08 -6.53
N LEU A 57 1.09 -14.85 -6.84
CA LEU A 57 0.26 -13.65 -6.66
C LEU A 57 -1.11 -13.85 -7.31
N ARG A 58 -2.17 -13.66 -6.54
CA ARG A 58 -3.56 -13.79 -6.96
C ARG A 58 -4.31 -12.51 -6.67
N GLU A 59 -5.23 -12.17 -7.55
CA GLU A 59 -6.25 -11.18 -7.27
C GLU A 59 -7.35 -11.84 -6.45
N LEU A 60 -7.48 -11.44 -5.18
CA LEU A 60 -8.48 -11.96 -4.26
C LEU A 60 -9.61 -10.94 -4.12
N PHE A 61 -10.85 -11.40 -4.27
CA PHE A 61 -12.05 -10.57 -4.17
C PHE A 61 -12.89 -10.97 -2.95
N PHE A 62 -13.18 -9.98 -2.13
CA PHE A 62 -14.02 -10.06 -0.93
C PHE A 62 -15.21 -9.11 -1.08
N GLU A 63 -16.37 -9.54 -0.63
CA GLU A 63 -17.59 -8.75 -0.67
C GLU A 63 -18.35 -8.91 0.64
N ASN A 64 -18.82 -7.79 1.18
CA ASN A 64 -19.89 -7.76 2.17
C ASN A 64 -21.14 -7.18 1.50
N LYS A 65 -22.14 -8.05 1.29
CA LYS A 65 -23.39 -7.72 0.60
C LYS A 65 -24.31 -6.82 1.43
N GLU A 66 -24.19 -6.84 2.75
CA GLU A 66 -25.00 -5.99 3.63
C GLU A 66 -24.58 -4.53 3.53
N THR A 67 -23.28 -4.30 3.31
CA THR A 67 -22.67 -2.97 3.28
C THR A 67 -22.30 -2.52 1.88
N ASN A 68 -22.57 -3.32 0.84
CA ASN A 68 -22.14 -3.11 -0.55
C ASN A 68 -20.65 -2.73 -0.66
N THR A 69 -19.84 -3.31 0.20
CA THR A 69 -18.40 -3.05 0.26
C THR A 69 -17.66 -4.22 -0.36
N THR A 70 -16.81 -3.92 -1.33
CA THR A 70 -15.91 -4.89 -1.95
C THR A 70 -14.47 -4.53 -1.66
N LEU A 71 -13.62 -5.55 -1.67
CA LEU A 71 -12.18 -5.41 -1.54
C LEU A 71 -11.51 -6.38 -2.50
N THR A 72 -10.58 -5.85 -3.24
CA THR A 72 -9.66 -6.53 -4.11
C THR A 72 -8.25 -6.30 -3.59
N MET A 73 -7.47 -7.37 -3.55
CA MET A 73 -6.04 -7.30 -3.22
C MET A 73 -5.26 -8.26 -4.11
N THR A 74 -4.10 -7.81 -4.60
CA THR A 74 -3.18 -8.66 -5.37
C THR A 74 -2.07 -9.13 -4.44
N VAL A 75 -2.25 -10.32 -3.86
CA VAL A 75 -1.34 -10.87 -2.85
C VAL A 75 -1.20 -12.37 -3.04
N GLY A 76 -0.16 -12.97 -2.46
CA GLY A 76 -0.08 -14.42 -2.38
C GLY A 76 -0.98 -14.96 -1.27
N THR A 77 -1.17 -16.28 -1.26
CA THR A 77 -1.99 -16.98 -0.27
C THR A 77 -1.12 -17.93 0.55
N ASP A 78 -1.35 -17.99 1.86
CA ASP A 78 -0.73 -18.97 2.75
C ASP A 78 -1.22 -20.38 2.39
N ARG A 79 -0.30 -21.33 2.25
CA ARG A 79 -0.61 -22.68 1.73
C ARG A 79 -1.54 -23.48 2.64
N GLU A 80 -1.45 -23.26 3.95
CA GLU A 80 -2.17 -24.06 4.94
C GLU A 80 -3.58 -23.53 5.17
N SER A 81 -3.68 -22.21 5.35
CA SER A 81 -4.93 -21.54 5.70
C SER A 81 -5.72 -21.02 4.50
N GLY A 82 -5.08 -20.88 3.33
CA GLY A 82 -5.66 -20.22 2.17
C GLY A 82 -5.89 -18.71 2.35
N LYS A 83 -5.48 -18.14 3.48
CA LYS A 83 -5.66 -16.72 3.79
C LYS A 83 -4.72 -15.85 2.93
N PRO A 84 -5.11 -14.60 2.63
CA PRO A 84 -4.22 -13.62 2.03
C PRO A 84 -2.98 -13.38 2.89
N VAL A 85 -1.81 -13.29 2.26
CA VAL A 85 -0.55 -12.91 2.91
C VAL A 85 -0.30 -11.42 2.71
N LEU A 86 -0.39 -10.63 3.78
CA LEU A 86 -0.04 -9.21 3.75
C LEU A 86 1.47 -9.01 3.93
N THR A 87 2.01 -8.05 3.18
CA THR A 87 3.41 -7.59 3.19
C THR A 87 3.45 -6.07 3.38
N SER A 88 4.62 -5.45 3.58
CA SER A 88 4.74 -4.00 3.77
C SER A 88 5.72 -3.42 2.74
N PRO A 89 5.25 -2.59 1.79
CA PRO A 89 3.88 -2.08 1.62
C PRO A 89 2.88 -3.08 1.01
N PHE A 90 1.58 -2.78 1.11
CA PHE A 90 0.50 -3.50 0.43
C PHE A 90 -0.47 -2.53 -0.27
N VAL A 91 -1.23 -3.05 -1.24
CA VAL A 91 -2.25 -2.27 -1.97
C VAL A 91 -3.61 -2.95 -1.82
N LEU A 92 -4.60 -2.15 -1.43
CA LEU A 92 -6.01 -2.52 -1.38
C LEU A 92 -6.75 -1.67 -2.41
N SER A 93 -7.70 -2.25 -3.12
CA SER A 93 -8.63 -1.51 -3.97
C SER A 93 -10.02 -2.10 -3.87
N GLY A 94 -11.05 -1.40 -4.30
CA GLY A 94 -12.40 -1.95 -4.26
C GLY A 94 -13.44 -0.91 -4.54
N LEU A 95 -14.69 -1.25 -4.27
CA LEU A 95 -15.84 -0.35 -4.30
C LEU A 95 -16.42 -0.28 -2.88
N THR A 96 -16.79 0.89 -2.41
CA THR A 96 -17.50 0.99 -1.13
C THR A 96 -18.55 2.08 -1.15
N PHE A 97 -19.59 1.86 -0.36
CA PHE A 97 -20.61 2.85 -0.06
C PHE A 97 -20.28 3.47 1.30
N VAL A 98 -19.89 4.74 1.30
CA VAL A 98 -19.51 5.44 2.53
C VAL A 98 -20.08 6.85 2.52
N PHE A 99 -20.50 7.32 3.68
CA PHE A 99 -21.01 8.69 3.84
C PHE A 99 -19.85 9.69 3.67
N GLU A 100 -20.08 10.80 2.97
CA GLU A 100 -19.05 11.82 2.66
C GLU A 100 -17.81 11.28 1.95
N ASN A 101 -17.94 10.15 1.25
CA ASN A 101 -16.85 9.53 0.49
C ASN A 101 -15.63 9.16 1.33
N SER A 102 -15.72 9.07 2.67
CA SER A 102 -14.58 8.78 3.54
C SER A 102 -14.83 7.59 4.45
N PHE A 103 -13.77 6.82 4.72
CA PHE A 103 -13.80 5.68 5.62
C PHE A 103 -12.45 5.44 6.26
N LEU A 104 -12.45 4.58 7.28
CA LEU A 104 -11.25 4.16 7.99
C LEU A 104 -10.90 2.73 7.61
N TRP A 105 -9.61 2.43 7.64
CA TRP A 105 -9.09 1.09 7.49
C TRP A 105 -8.05 0.83 8.56
N ARG A 106 -7.92 -0.43 8.95
CA ARG A 106 -6.88 -0.87 9.88
C ARG A 106 -6.52 -2.32 9.67
N VAL A 107 -5.29 -2.65 10.03
CA VAL A 107 -4.82 -4.02 10.17
C VAL A 107 -4.50 -4.23 11.65
N LYS A 108 -5.03 -5.30 12.22
CA LYS A 108 -4.74 -5.76 13.57
C LYS A 108 -4.01 -7.08 13.52
N ASP A 109 -3.11 -7.32 14.46
CA ASP A 109 -2.60 -8.65 14.69
C ASP A 109 -3.58 -9.50 15.52
N GLY A 110 -3.22 -10.75 15.79
CA GLY A 110 -4.00 -11.73 16.53
C GLY A 110 -4.17 -11.41 18.02
N ASN A 111 -3.39 -10.47 18.56
CA ASN A 111 -3.61 -9.92 19.90
C ASN A 111 -4.60 -8.75 19.89
N GLY A 112 -4.96 -8.26 18.71
CA GLY A 112 -5.81 -7.10 18.52
C GLY A 112 -5.06 -5.76 18.44
N ASP A 113 -3.72 -5.78 18.46
CA ASP A 113 -2.89 -4.59 18.35
C ASP A 113 -2.92 -4.07 16.91
N MET A 114 -3.10 -2.76 16.74
CA MET A 114 -3.13 -2.13 15.42
C MET A 114 -1.71 -2.06 14.85
N VAL A 115 -1.47 -2.74 13.73
CA VAL A 115 -0.17 -2.78 13.04
C VAL A 115 -0.08 -1.80 11.87
N ALA A 116 -1.23 -1.38 11.34
CA ALA A 116 -1.36 -0.39 10.29
C ALA A 116 -2.76 0.22 10.33
N GLY A 117 -2.92 1.45 9.86
CA GLY A 117 -4.25 2.02 9.65
C GLY A 117 -4.24 3.41 9.04
N GLY A 118 -5.43 3.89 8.69
CA GLY A 118 -5.57 5.23 8.15
C GLY A 118 -6.99 5.56 7.71
N MET A 119 -7.12 6.73 7.10
CA MET A 119 -8.32 7.17 6.43
C MET A 119 -8.14 7.03 4.92
N ALA A 120 -9.20 6.69 4.21
CA ALA A 120 -9.24 6.63 2.76
C ALA A 120 -10.53 7.23 2.23
N GLN A 121 -10.53 7.57 0.94
CA GLN A 121 -11.70 8.09 0.26
C GLN A 121 -12.14 7.18 -0.88
N ALA A 122 -13.45 7.11 -1.09
CA ALA A 122 -14.07 6.47 -2.24
C ALA A 122 -14.44 7.55 -3.26
N ASP A 123 -14.04 7.37 -4.52
CA ASP A 123 -14.35 8.27 -5.63
C ASP A 123 -15.79 8.04 -6.12
N SER A 124 -16.77 8.41 -5.29
CA SER A 124 -18.17 8.25 -5.66
C SER A 124 -18.69 9.47 -6.43
N PRO A 125 -19.38 9.27 -7.58
CA PRO A 125 -19.93 10.37 -8.38
C PRO A 125 -21.14 11.05 -7.72
N ASP A 126 -21.83 10.39 -6.78
CA ASP A 126 -22.97 10.97 -6.05
C ASP A 126 -23.24 10.22 -4.74
N ILE A 127 -23.93 10.89 -3.81
CA ILE A 127 -24.41 10.29 -2.57
C ILE A 127 -25.32 9.10 -2.93
N GLY A 128 -25.03 7.94 -2.37
CA GLY A 128 -25.84 6.74 -2.61
C GLY A 128 -25.22 5.76 -3.61
N ILE A 129 -24.12 6.12 -4.26
CA ILE A 129 -23.45 5.30 -5.27
C ILE A 129 -22.14 4.76 -4.67
N PRO A 130 -21.80 3.46 -4.84
CA PRO A 130 -20.47 2.97 -4.48
C PRO A 130 -19.38 3.60 -5.35
N GLY A 131 -18.34 4.12 -4.72
CA GLY A 131 -17.18 4.71 -5.40
C GLY A 131 -15.97 3.77 -5.34
N PRO A 132 -15.11 3.73 -6.39
CA PRO A 132 -13.83 3.04 -6.29
C PRO A 132 -12.89 3.70 -5.30
N TYR A 133 -12.07 2.88 -4.64
CA TYR A 133 -10.99 3.34 -3.78
C TYR A 133 -9.70 2.55 -4.07
N LYS A 134 -8.57 3.17 -3.74
CA LYS A 134 -7.25 2.53 -3.73
C LYS A 134 -6.49 3.02 -2.51
N ILE A 135 -5.92 2.10 -1.74
CA ILE A 135 -5.14 2.37 -0.54
C ILE A 135 -3.77 1.74 -0.74
N LYS A 136 -2.72 2.49 -0.45
CA LYS A 136 -1.37 1.96 -0.29
C LYS A 136 -1.04 1.99 1.19
N GLY A 137 -1.05 0.82 1.82
CA GLY A 137 -0.82 0.66 3.25
C GLY A 137 0.62 0.30 3.57
N PHE A 138 1.06 0.72 4.75
CA PHE A 138 2.36 0.43 5.34
C PHE A 138 2.15 -0.09 6.76
N PHE A 139 3.06 -0.92 7.25
CA PHE A 139 3.03 -1.36 8.64
C PHE A 139 3.81 -0.37 9.51
N ASP A 140 3.14 0.18 10.52
CA ASP A 140 3.71 1.13 11.47
C ASP A 140 4.52 0.40 12.56
N ILE A 141 4.08 -0.82 12.91
CA ILE A 141 4.74 -1.69 13.89
C ILE A 141 4.80 -3.12 13.40
N LEU A 142 5.81 -3.86 13.86
CA LEU A 142 5.98 -5.27 13.48
C LEU A 142 4.88 -6.10 14.16
N PRO A 143 4.08 -6.88 13.40
CA PRO A 143 3.07 -7.75 13.99
C PRO A 143 3.68 -8.76 14.96
N GLN A 144 3.02 -8.99 16.10
CA GLN A 144 3.52 -9.91 17.13
C GLN A 144 3.01 -11.35 16.95
N THR A 145 2.06 -11.56 16.05
CA THR A 145 1.48 -12.86 15.72
C THR A 145 1.56 -13.13 14.22
N LYS A 146 1.41 -14.40 13.81
CA LYS A 146 1.37 -14.80 12.39
C LYS A 146 0.06 -14.38 11.70
N ASP A 147 -1.06 -14.45 12.42
CA ASP A 147 -2.40 -14.13 11.91
C ASP A 147 -2.84 -12.72 12.32
N GLY A 148 -3.79 -12.16 11.57
CA GLY A 148 -4.40 -10.87 11.86
C GLY A 148 -5.75 -10.66 11.15
N LEU A 149 -6.27 -9.44 11.26
CA LEU A 149 -7.50 -8.98 10.62
C LEU A 149 -7.25 -7.67 9.88
N LEU A 150 -7.67 -7.61 8.61
CA LEU A 150 -7.82 -6.37 7.86
C LEU A 150 -9.28 -5.92 7.92
N GLU A 151 -9.52 -4.70 8.38
CA GLU A 151 -10.86 -4.14 8.53
C GLU A 151 -11.01 -2.82 7.76
N ILE A 152 -12.14 -2.70 7.07
CA ILE A 152 -12.67 -1.44 6.54
C ILE A 152 -13.88 -1.07 7.40
N TYR A 153 -13.94 0.15 7.90
CA TYR A 153 -14.97 0.56 8.87
C TYR A 153 -15.23 2.07 8.83
N TYR A 154 -16.27 2.51 9.52
CA TYR A 154 -16.48 3.92 9.86
C TYR A 154 -16.92 4.07 11.32
N GLY A 155 -16.70 5.24 11.90
CA GLY A 155 -17.20 5.56 13.24
C GLY A 155 -18.69 5.92 13.21
N SER A 156 -19.50 5.22 14.00
CA SER A 156 -20.93 5.53 14.17
C SER A 156 -21.14 6.94 14.70
N PHE A 157 -21.90 7.77 14.01
CA PHE A 157 -22.29 9.10 14.50
C PHE A 157 -23.18 9.06 15.75
N LYS A 158 -23.74 7.90 16.12
CA LYS A 158 -24.65 7.77 17.26
C LYS A 158 -23.89 7.69 18.58
N ASP A 159 -22.79 6.95 18.60
CA ASP A 159 -22.09 6.52 19.82
C ASP A 159 -20.57 6.39 19.65
N GLY A 160 -20.03 6.66 18.46
CA GLY A 160 -18.61 6.57 18.16
C GLY A 160 -18.09 5.14 18.03
N SER A 161 -18.95 4.12 18.08
CA SER A 161 -18.51 2.73 17.91
C SER A 161 -18.09 2.45 16.48
N ASP A 162 -17.17 1.51 16.29
CA ASP A 162 -16.82 1.03 14.96
C ASP A 162 -18.00 0.31 14.31
N VAL A 163 -18.34 0.70 13.08
CA VAL A 163 -19.22 -0.06 12.20
C VAL A 163 -18.36 -0.72 11.14
N ILE A 164 -18.14 -2.02 11.28
CA ILE A 164 -17.30 -2.80 10.37
C ILE A 164 -18.03 -2.98 9.04
N LEU A 165 -17.43 -2.45 7.97
CA LEU A 165 -17.92 -2.60 6.60
C LEU A 165 -17.45 -3.92 5.99
N LEU A 166 -16.20 -4.30 6.27
CA LEU A 166 -15.57 -5.54 5.80
C LEU A 166 -14.50 -5.96 6.80
N SER A 167 -14.39 -7.26 7.06
CA SER A 167 -13.30 -7.84 7.86
C SER A 167 -12.77 -9.07 7.14
N VAL A 168 -11.45 -9.11 6.90
CA VAL A 168 -10.78 -10.18 6.17
C VAL A 168 -9.67 -10.76 7.05
N PRO A 169 -9.70 -12.07 7.36
CA PRO A 169 -8.59 -12.72 8.05
C PRO A 169 -7.37 -12.77 7.15
N VAL A 170 -6.22 -12.39 7.68
CA VAL A 170 -4.95 -12.32 6.95
C VAL A 170 -3.84 -13.06 7.69
N VAL A 171 -2.79 -13.41 6.96
CA VAL A 171 -1.51 -13.89 7.49
C VAL A 171 -0.46 -12.83 7.18
N PHE A 172 0.45 -12.58 8.10
CA PHE A 172 1.58 -11.70 7.85
C PHE A 172 2.71 -12.46 7.18
N GLY A 173 3.21 -11.93 6.08
CA GLY A 173 4.42 -12.43 5.42
C GLY A 173 5.64 -12.29 6.30
N GLN A 174 6.75 -12.91 5.90
CA GLN A 174 8.03 -12.70 6.57
C GLN A 174 8.46 -11.25 6.39
N MET A 175 8.49 -10.49 7.48
CA MET A 175 8.95 -9.10 7.50
C MET A 175 10.00 -8.92 8.56
N GLN A 176 10.83 -7.92 8.38
CA GLN A 176 11.83 -7.51 9.35
C GLN A 176 11.79 -6.01 9.51
N THR A 177 12.32 -5.55 10.63
CA THR A 177 12.60 -4.13 10.81
C THR A 177 13.95 -3.81 10.17
N LYS A 178 14.00 -2.78 9.33
CA LYS A 178 15.25 -2.19 8.85
C LYS A 178 15.37 -0.76 9.37
N GLU A 179 16.61 -0.31 9.55
CA GLU A 179 16.87 1.11 9.76
C GLU A 179 16.76 1.84 8.41
N VAL A 180 16.01 2.94 8.38
CA VAL A 180 15.91 3.87 7.25
C VAL A 180 16.36 5.25 7.71
N GLU A 181 16.99 6.00 6.83
CA GLU A 181 17.34 7.39 7.08
C GLU A 181 16.38 8.30 6.33
N VAL A 182 15.71 9.20 7.06
CA VAL A 182 14.89 10.27 6.50
C VAL A 182 15.58 11.61 6.76
N PHE A 183 15.48 12.53 5.80
CA PHE A 183 16.25 13.76 5.84
C PHE A 183 15.32 14.97 5.99
N PHE A 184 15.65 15.83 6.95
CA PHE A 184 14.91 17.05 7.24
C PHE A 184 15.88 18.23 7.41
N SER A 185 15.38 19.46 7.25
CA SER A 185 16.13 20.65 7.63
C SER A 185 16.25 20.75 9.16
N ASN A 186 17.22 21.49 9.70
CA ASN A 186 17.38 21.60 11.15
C ASN A 186 17.76 23.02 11.62
N VAL A 187 16.86 23.67 12.36
CA VAL A 187 17.01 25.07 12.83
C VAL A 187 18.04 25.23 13.97
N LYS A 188 18.46 24.14 14.62
CA LYS A 188 19.47 24.19 15.69
C LYS A 188 20.89 23.98 15.16
N LYS A 189 21.04 23.10 14.17
CA LYS A 189 22.32 22.79 13.52
C LYS A 189 22.65 23.78 12.39
N ASP A 190 21.63 24.39 11.80
CA ASP A 190 21.76 25.42 10.77
C ASP A 190 20.77 26.57 11.03
N PRO A 191 21.08 27.47 11.99
CA PRO A 191 20.16 28.53 12.40
C PRO A 191 19.93 29.59 11.33
N ASP A 192 20.90 29.81 10.44
CA ASP A 192 20.83 30.85 9.41
C ASP A 192 20.13 30.37 8.13
N MET A 193 20.04 29.05 7.91
CA MET A 193 19.38 28.41 6.77
C MET A 193 19.72 29.04 5.40
N LEU A 194 20.99 29.44 5.24
CA LEU A 194 21.45 30.10 4.01
C LEU A 194 21.56 29.11 2.83
N ASP A 195 21.84 27.85 3.13
CA ASP A 195 21.86 26.75 2.16
C ASP A 195 20.61 25.89 2.34
N CYS A 196 19.59 26.17 1.54
CA CYS A 196 18.32 25.47 1.61
C CYS A 196 18.42 23.98 1.21
N SER A 197 19.51 23.56 0.56
CA SER A 197 19.74 22.15 0.20
C SER A 197 20.34 21.34 1.36
N LYS A 198 20.73 22.00 2.45
CA LYS A 198 21.37 21.35 3.60
C LYS A 198 20.32 20.66 4.49
N VAL A 199 20.36 19.33 4.48
CA VAL A 199 19.47 18.47 5.27
C VAL A 199 20.28 17.54 6.18
N TYR A 200 19.62 17.01 7.21
CA TYR A 200 20.22 16.17 8.22
C TYR A 200 19.41 14.89 8.39
N ALA A 201 20.13 13.76 8.45
CA ALA A 201 19.52 12.45 8.67
C ALA A 201 18.87 12.33 10.04
N VAL A 202 17.79 11.57 10.06
CA VAL A 202 17.14 10.97 11.23
C VAL A 202 16.97 9.49 10.92
N LYS A 203 17.48 8.65 11.82
CA LYS A 203 17.36 7.19 11.72
C LYS A 203 16.03 6.74 12.29
N ARG A 204 15.28 5.94 11.54
CA ARG A 204 14.02 5.34 11.96
C ARG A 204 14.04 3.84 11.74
N THR A 205 13.28 3.12 12.56
CA THR A 205 13.05 1.69 12.40
C THR A 205 11.74 1.50 11.66
N ALA A 206 11.77 0.86 10.49
CA ALA A 206 10.59 0.65 9.66
C ALA A 206 10.39 -0.83 9.33
N VAL A 207 9.13 -1.27 9.22
CA VAL A 207 8.75 -2.64 8.90
C VAL A 207 8.69 -2.84 7.39
N VAL A 208 9.54 -3.74 6.85
CA VAL A 208 9.74 -3.87 5.40
C VAL A 208 9.77 -5.31 4.91
N THR A 209 9.28 -5.50 3.68
CA THR A 209 9.44 -6.73 2.88
C THR A 209 10.19 -6.52 1.56
N ASP A 210 10.66 -5.30 1.30
CA ASP A 210 11.22 -4.76 0.04
C ASP A 210 10.14 -4.40 -1.03
N PRO A 211 10.32 -3.30 -1.81
CA PRO A 211 11.46 -2.38 -1.84
C PRO A 211 11.41 -1.29 -0.74
N ILE A 212 12.56 -1.07 -0.09
CA ILE A 212 12.72 -0.15 1.04
C ILE A 212 12.43 1.33 0.70
N GLN A 213 12.57 1.74 -0.57
CA GLN A 213 12.41 3.12 -1.02
C GLN A 213 11.00 3.66 -0.79
N ALA A 214 9.97 2.83 -1.03
CA ALA A 214 8.59 3.23 -0.78
C ALA A 214 8.33 3.49 0.70
N VAL A 215 8.97 2.71 1.57
CA VAL A 215 8.85 2.84 3.04
C VAL A 215 9.64 4.04 3.54
N ALA A 216 10.86 4.25 3.06
CA ALA A 216 11.63 5.45 3.38
C ALA A 216 10.90 6.74 2.97
N MET A 217 10.25 6.73 1.80
CA MET A 217 9.39 7.83 1.38
C MET A 217 8.19 8.01 2.31
N HIS A 218 7.52 6.93 2.69
CA HIS A 218 6.41 6.99 3.64
C HIS A 218 6.83 7.63 4.97
N GLU A 219 7.96 7.19 5.53
CA GLU A 219 8.53 7.74 6.76
C GLU A 219 8.85 9.24 6.64
N LEU A 220 9.37 9.68 5.50
CA LEU A 220 9.63 11.09 5.24
C LEU A 220 8.33 11.91 5.25
N LEU A 221 7.26 11.40 4.60
CA LEU A 221 5.97 12.06 4.51
C LEU A 221 5.22 12.15 5.84
N LEU A 222 5.49 11.24 6.80
CA LEU A 222 5.00 11.40 8.18
C LEU A 222 5.56 12.66 8.86
N GLY A 223 6.66 13.21 8.34
CA GLY A 223 7.33 14.39 8.85
C GLY A 223 8.00 14.15 10.21
N PRO A 224 8.61 15.18 10.81
CA PRO A 224 9.33 15.02 12.07
C PRO A 224 8.40 14.68 13.25
N THR A 225 8.82 13.73 14.08
CA THR A 225 8.13 13.41 15.34
C THR A 225 8.24 14.57 16.34
N VAL A 226 7.47 14.54 17.44
CA VAL A 226 7.55 15.57 18.50
C VAL A 226 8.97 15.71 19.04
N ALA A 227 9.64 14.58 19.33
CA ALA A 227 11.02 14.58 19.81
C ALA A 227 12.01 15.13 18.78
N GLU A 228 11.80 14.85 17.49
CA GLU A 228 12.63 15.40 16.40
C GLU A 228 12.43 16.91 16.25
N LYS A 229 11.19 17.40 16.36
CA LYS A 229 10.88 18.84 16.38
C LYS A 229 11.55 19.53 17.56
N ASP A 230 11.51 18.92 18.75
CA ASP A 230 12.22 19.40 19.93
C ASP A 230 13.75 19.41 19.72
N ALA A 231 14.29 18.50 18.90
CA ALA A 231 15.69 18.49 18.47
C ALA A 231 15.98 19.46 17.30
N GLY A 232 15.00 20.25 16.86
CA GLY A 232 15.13 21.29 15.85
C GLY A 232 14.91 20.84 14.42
N TYR A 233 14.46 19.61 14.17
CA TYR A 233 14.16 19.14 12.81
C TYR A 233 12.83 19.71 12.31
N VAL A 234 12.81 20.14 11.05
CA VAL A 234 11.64 20.71 10.37
C VAL A 234 11.55 20.17 8.94
N THR A 235 10.32 19.89 8.48
CA THR A 235 10.06 19.50 7.10
C THR A 235 9.77 20.73 6.24
N SER A 236 10.12 20.66 4.96
CA SER A 236 9.77 21.68 3.95
C SER A 236 8.66 21.20 3.01
N LEU A 237 8.33 19.90 3.08
CA LEU A 237 7.20 19.31 2.37
C LEU A 237 5.90 20.03 2.76
N PRO A 238 4.98 20.21 1.80
CA PRO A 238 3.62 20.62 2.13
C PRO A 238 2.95 19.66 3.13
N ASP A 239 1.93 20.16 3.82
CA ASP A 239 1.10 19.30 4.64
C ASP A 239 0.26 18.38 3.73
N TYR A 240 0.02 17.15 4.21
CA TYR A 240 -0.86 16.17 3.54
C TYR A 240 -0.42 15.77 2.12
N VAL A 241 0.89 15.72 1.87
CA VAL A 241 1.40 15.14 0.62
C VAL A 241 1.10 13.65 0.57
N ASN A 242 0.46 13.22 -0.52
CA ASN A 242 0.12 11.81 -0.71
C ASN A 242 1.36 10.97 -1.03
N GLN A 243 1.31 9.69 -0.61
CA GLN A 243 2.36 8.73 -0.92
C GLN A 243 2.53 8.56 -2.43
N PRO A 244 3.72 8.83 -3.01
CA PRO A 244 3.94 8.66 -4.44
C PRO A 244 4.01 7.18 -4.83
N GLU A 245 3.79 6.95 -6.12
CA GLU A 245 4.23 5.73 -6.77
C GLU A 245 5.75 5.78 -6.91
N VAL A 246 6.44 4.76 -6.37
CA VAL A 246 7.90 4.65 -6.40
C VAL A 246 8.24 3.40 -7.18
N TYR A 247 8.95 3.55 -8.28
CA TYR A 247 9.26 2.44 -9.18
C TYR A 247 10.57 2.65 -9.92
N TRP A 248 11.15 1.55 -10.37
CA TRP A 248 12.34 1.55 -11.20
C TRP A 248 11.96 1.48 -12.68
N GLN A 249 12.60 2.29 -13.50
CA GLN A 249 12.55 2.18 -14.95
C GLN A 249 13.98 2.26 -15.51
N GLY A 250 14.50 1.12 -15.98
CA GLY A 250 15.92 0.99 -16.28
C GLY A 250 16.75 1.17 -15.00
N GLU A 251 17.74 2.05 -15.06
CA GLU A 251 18.59 2.42 -13.92
C GLU A 251 18.04 3.61 -13.11
N GLY A 252 16.90 4.17 -13.52
CA GLY A 252 16.29 5.34 -12.89
C GLY A 252 15.25 4.98 -11.84
N LEU A 253 15.27 5.66 -10.69
CA LEU A 253 14.24 5.62 -9.66
C LEU A 253 13.24 6.76 -9.85
N PHE A 254 12.00 6.43 -10.13
CA PHE A 254 10.93 7.39 -10.38
C PHE A 254 10.02 7.48 -9.16
N MET A 255 9.69 8.72 -8.78
CA MET A 255 8.76 9.05 -7.70
C MET A 255 7.67 9.91 -8.30
N ASN A 256 6.52 9.31 -8.60
CA ASN A 256 5.38 9.99 -9.18
C ASN A 256 4.41 10.41 -8.07
N PHE A 257 4.47 11.69 -7.71
CA PHE A 257 3.54 12.34 -6.80
C PHE A 257 2.30 12.80 -7.55
N ASP A 258 1.27 13.19 -6.80
CA ASP A 258 0.18 14.00 -7.33
C ASP A 258 0.44 15.49 -7.08
N GLU A 259 -0.55 16.33 -7.38
CA GLU A 259 -0.47 17.79 -7.24
C GLU A 259 -0.27 18.28 -5.80
N THR A 260 -0.50 17.43 -4.78
CA THR A 260 -0.33 17.83 -3.37
C THR A 260 1.11 18.23 -3.04
N LEU A 261 2.10 17.64 -3.72
CA LEU A 261 3.51 17.99 -3.55
C LEU A 261 3.82 19.45 -3.93
N GLN A 262 3.06 20.03 -4.86
CA GLN A 262 3.29 21.40 -5.34
C GLN A 262 2.36 22.42 -4.67
N SER A 263 1.37 21.95 -3.91
CA SER A 263 0.38 22.82 -3.28
C SER A 263 1.04 23.80 -2.31
N GLY A 264 0.89 25.10 -2.60
CA GLY A 264 1.46 26.17 -1.79
C GLY A 264 3.00 26.22 -1.79
N VAL A 265 3.67 25.55 -2.73
CA VAL A 265 5.12 25.64 -2.89
C VAL A 265 5.48 26.85 -3.74
N ALA A 266 6.23 27.78 -3.16
CA ALA A 266 6.76 28.95 -3.85
C ALA A 266 8.15 29.30 -3.30
N GLY A 267 8.99 29.88 -4.16
CA GLY A 267 10.33 30.32 -3.83
C GLY A 267 11.38 29.23 -3.98
N SER A 268 12.47 29.57 -4.66
CA SER A 268 13.59 28.68 -4.98
C SER A 268 14.19 27.96 -3.77
N CYS A 269 14.23 28.62 -2.60
CA CYS A 269 14.72 28.03 -1.36
C CYS A 269 13.84 26.86 -0.88
N ARG A 270 12.52 27.03 -0.86
CA ARG A 270 11.61 25.96 -0.43
C ARG A 270 11.63 24.79 -1.41
N VAL A 271 11.68 25.09 -2.70
CA VAL A 271 11.84 24.11 -3.77
C VAL A 271 13.12 23.29 -3.57
N ALA A 272 14.26 23.96 -3.37
CA ALA A 272 15.54 23.29 -3.12
C ALA A 272 15.51 22.42 -1.85
N ALA A 273 14.88 22.89 -0.78
CA ALA A 273 14.75 22.13 0.47
C ALA A 273 13.87 20.88 0.30
N ILE A 274 12.74 20.98 -0.41
CA ILE A 274 11.88 19.82 -0.70
C ILE A 274 12.66 18.77 -1.49
N ARG A 275 13.34 19.19 -2.56
CA ARG A 275 14.16 18.27 -3.37
C ARG A 275 15.24 17.61 -2.53
N ALA A 276 15.98 18.37 -1.72
CA ALA A 276 17.02 17.84 -0.87
C ALA A 276 16.49 16.80 0.13
N GLN A 277 15.33 17.04 0.75
CA GLN A 277 14.70 16.07 1.68
C GLN A 277 14.34 14.76 0.98
N ILE A 278 13.73 14.84 -0.21
CA ILE A 278 13.34 13.67 -1.01
C ILE A 278 14.58 12.91 -1.50
N GLU A 279 15.51 13.62 -2.16
CA GLU A 279 16.68 13.02 -2.82
C GLU A 279 17.62 12.36 -1.80
N ASN A 280 17.92 13.02 -0.67
CA ASN A 280 18.76 12.41 0.36
C ASN A 280 18.09 11.19 1.03
N THR A 281 16.76 11.21 1.18
CA THR A 281 16.02 10.06 1.75
C THR A 281 16.05 8.84 0.82
N MET A 282 16.11 9.05 -0.50
CA MET A 282 16.29 7.95 -1.46
C MET A 282 17.74 7.44 -1.58
N GLY A 283 18.68 8.10 -0.88
CA GLY A 283 20.07 7.69 -0.73
C GLY A 283 20.89 7.82 -2.02
N ASP A 284 21.93 6.99 -2.12
CA ASP A 284 22.97 7.03 -3.16
C ASP A 284 22.42 7.02 -4.59
N VAL A 285 21.25 6.40 -4.81
CA VAL A 285 20.57 6.40 -6.12
C VAL A 285 20.26 7.81 -6.59
N CYS A 286 19.85 8.69 -5.68
CA CYS A 286 19.64 10.09 -5.97
C CYS A 286 20.93 10.90 -5.84
N THR A 287 21.66 10.76 -4.73
CA THR A 287 22.76 11.67 -4.39
C THR A 287 24.05 11.40 -5.16
N ASP A 288 24.35 10.12 -5.42
CA ASP A 288 25.63 9.71 -6.00
C ASP A 288 25.49 9.37 -7.49
N LEU A 289 24.39 8.72 -7.87
CA LEU A 289 24.12 8.34 -9.25
C LEU A 289 23.34 9.41 -10.02
N GLY A 290 22.67 10.33 -9.34
CA GLY A 290 21.79 11.33 -9.98
C GLY A 290 20.66 10.70 -10.78
N ALA A 291 20.32 9.44 -10.49
CA ALA A 291 19.42 8.62 -11.29
C ALA A 291 18.02 8.57 -10.67
N CYS A 292 17.54 9.69 -10.14
CA CYS A 292 16.20 9.77 -9.59
C CYS A 292 15.39 10.94 -10.11
N TYR A 293 14.10 10.69 -10.30
CA TYR A 293 13.20 11.56 -11.02
C TYR A 293 11.94 11.80 -10.19
N ILE A 294 11.82 13.03 -9.68
CA ILE A 294 10.61 13.49 -8.99
C ILE A 294 9.63 13.98 -10.07
N MET A 295 8.44 13.40 -10.09
CA MET A 295 7.38 13.70 -11.05
C MET A 295 6.10 14.07 -10.32
N VAL A 296 5.23 14.80 -11.01
CA VAL A 296 3.87 15.12 -10.57
C VAL A 296 2.93 14.79 -11.72
N ASN A 297 1.95 13.92 -11.46
CA ASN A 297 0.97 13.47 -12.46
C ASN A 297 1.64 12.94 -13.75
N GLY A 298 2.78 12.26 -13.62
CA GLY A 298 3.55 11.69 -14.72
C GLY A 298 4.41 12.68 -15.52
N SER A 299 4.43 13.96 -15.15
CA SER A 299 5.29 14.98 -15.77
C SER A 299 6.51 15.29 -14.91
N SER A 300 7.65 15.61 -15.54
CA SER A 300 8.90 16.00 -14.87
C SER A 300 9.39 17.41 -15.23
N GLU A 301 8.90 18.02 -16.32
CA GLU A 301 9.50 19.23 -16.90
C GLU A 301 9.27 20.50 -16.06
N GLU A 302 8.22 20.55 -15.25
CA GLU A 302 7.86 21.73 -14.43
C GLU A 302 7.81 21.43 -12.93
N VAL A 303 8.28 20.25 -12.52
CA VAL A 303 8.15 19.79 -11.14
C VAL A 303 9.25 20.36 -10.28
N LEU A 304 8.86 21.15 -9.27
CA LEU A 304 9.79 21.74 -8.31
C LEU A 304 10.91 22.51 -9.03
N GLN A 305 10.52 23.38 -9.98
CA GLN A 305 11.42 24.34 -10.63
C GLN A 305 11.67 25.56 -9.71
N PRO A 306 12.90 26.07 -9.62
CA PRO A 306 13.22 27.25 -8.83
C PRO A 306 12.66 28.57 -9.40
#